data_AF-A0A0N4TLU6-F1
#
_entry.id   AF-A0A0N4TLU6-F1
#
_cell.length_a   1.000
_cell.length_b   1.000
_cell.length_c   1.000
_cell.angle_alpha   90.00
_cell.angle_beta   90.00
_cell.angle_gamma   90.00
#
_symmetry.space_group_name_H-M   'P 1'
#
loop_
_entity.id
_entity.type
_entity.pdbx_description
1 polymer ?
#
loop_
_entity_poly.entity_id
_entity_poly.type
_entity_poly.pdbx_seq_one_letter_code
_entity_poly.pdbx_strand_id
1 'polypeptide(L)'
;MSTWTKYCKDLLNHVSRRVQLDLEHAKRVQNLANQSKTAISEHYLPLKDVFENSFENDITFCEQTQEAVKYIQDRFIKSLELRRDDHERQRRSLKNEWLRVTKQVKDTQQELQRARTLLGSRDDGYRKAQEISIRTECTGPAVGSELLRRRKELEKRRKNEEEALNKRDEAQNQVERLEVELERRQNHMEDTK
;
A
#
# COMPACT_ATOMS: atom_id res chain seq x y z
N MET A 1 -9.72 -6.63 -8.26
CA MET A 1 -9.38 -7.94 -7.68
C MET A 1 -8.22 -8.48 -8.51
N SER A 2 -7.12 -8.96 -7.92
CA SER A 2 -6.01 -9.50 -8.72
C SER A 2 -6.46 -10.76 -9.47
N THR A 3 -5.80 -11.09 -10.58
CA THR A 3 -6.06 -12.32 -11.35
C THR A 3 -5.98 -13.56 -10.46
N TRP A 4 -5.01 -13.59 -9.55
CA TRP A 4 -4.86 -14.65 -8.54
C TRP A 4 -6.06 -14.75 -7.60
N THR A 5 -6.49 -13.64 -6.99
CA THR A 5 -7.63 -13.65 -6.06
C THR A 5 -8.92 -14.09 -6.76
N LYS A 6 -9.12 -13.67 -8.02
CA LYS A 6 -10.26 -14.14 -8.84
C LYS A 6 -10.18 -15.65 -9.07
N TYR A 7 -9.03 -16.15 -9.51
CA TYR A 7 -8.80 -17.57 -9.74
C TYR A 7 -9.07 -18.43 -8.48
N CYS A 8 -8.53 -18.03 -7.33
CA CYS A 8 -8.80 -18.73 -6.06
C CYS A 8 -10.29 -18.72 -5.71
N LYS A 9 -10.99 -17.61 -5.94
CA LYS A 9 -12.44 -17.52 -5.70
C LYS A 9 -13.22 -18.48 -6.58
N ASP A 10 -12.88 -18.56 -7.86
CA ASP A 10 -13.57 -19.44 -8.80
C ASP A 10 -13.34 -20.92 -8.44
N LEU A 11 -12.11 -21.30 -8.06
CA LEU A 11 -11.78 -22.63 -7.54
C LEU A 11 -12.55 -22.97 -6.26
N LEU A 12 -12.56 -22.05 -5.28
CA LEU A 12 -13.29 -22.23 -4.03
C LEU A 12 -14.78 -22.43 -4.29
N ASN A 13 -15.39 -21.61 -5.15
CA ASN A 13 -16.79 -21.75 -5.53
C ASN A 13 -17.08 -23.13 -6.13
N HIS A 14 -16.25 -23.58 -7.07
CA HIS A 14 -16.41 -24.87 -7.71
C HIS A 14 -16.29 -26.02 -6.69
N VAL A 15 -15.23 -26.05 -5.90
CA VAL A 15 -14.98 -27.15 -4.95
C VAL A 15 -16.02 -27.15 -3.84
N SER A 16 -16.38 -25.99 -3.29
CA SER A 16 -17.45 -25.87 -2.30
C SER A 16 -18.79 -26.37 -2.83
N ARG A 17 -19.11 -26.06 -4.10
CA ARG A 17 -20.34 -26.56 -4.72
C ARG A 17 -20.29 -28.07 -4.94
N ARG A 18 -19.15 -28.61 -5.38
CA ARG A 18 -18.97 -30.06 -5.56
C ARG A 18 -19.16 -30.80 -4.25
N VAL A 19 -18.46 -30.41 -3.18
CA VAL A 19 -18.57 -31.11 -1.89
C VAL A 19 -19.96 -31.01 -1.27
N GLN A 20 -20.69 -29.92 -1.53
CA GLN A 20 -22.08 -29.81 -1.13
C GLN A 20 -22.96 -30.84 -1.85
N LEU A 21 -22.79 -31.02 -3.15
CA LEU A 21 -23.52 -32.03 -3.93
C LEU A 21 -23.19 -33.45 -3.45
N ASP A 22 -21.91 -33.73 -3.17
CA ASP A 22 -21.46 -35.03 -2.66
C ASP A 22 -22.13 -35.36 -1.31
N LEU A 23 -22.20 -34.39 -0.39
CA LEU A 23 -22.89 -34.55 0.90
C LEU A 23 -24.40 -34.72 0.76
N GLU A 24 -25.04 -33.95 -0.11
CA GLU A 24 -26.48 -34.06 -0.37
C GLU A 24 -26.82 -35.45 -0.93
N HIS A 25 -26.01 -35.96 -1.85
CA HIS A 25 -26.15 -37.31 -2.40
C HIS A 25 -25.95 -38.38 -1.34
N ALA A 26 -24.81 -38.36 -0.63
CA ALA A 26 -24.49 -39.34 0.40
C ALA A 26 -25.58 -39.41 1.49
N LYS A 27 -26.09 -38.25 1.93
CA LYS A 27 -27.18 -38.19 2.92
C LYS A 27 -28.46 -38.85 2.42
N ARG A 28 -28.84 -38.63 1.15
CA ARG A 28 -30.06 -39.20 0.58
C ARG A 28 -29.95 -40.72 0.40
N VAL A 29 -28.82 -41.20 -0.11
CA VAL A 29 -28.57 -42.64 -0.29
C VAL A 29 -28.51 -43.35 1.06
N GLN A 30 -27.78 -42.80 2.04
CA GLN A 30 -27.69 -43.39 3.37
C GLN A 30 -29.07 -43.46 4.07
N ASN A 31 -29.91 -42.44 3.92
CA ASN A 31 -31.28 -42.48 4.44
C ASN A 31 -32.13 -43.57 3.77
N LEU A 32 -32.03 -43.71 2.44
CA LEU A 32 -32.74 -44.75 1.70
C LEU A 32 -32.30 -46.15 2.14
N ALA A 33 -30.98 -46.40 2.22
CA ALA A 33 -30.42 -47.67 2.64
C ALA A 33 -30.88 -48.06 4.06
N ASN A 34 -30.89 -47.11 5.00
CA ASN A 34 -31.38 -47.35 6.37
C ASN A 34 -32.88 -47.68 6.41
N GLN A 35 -33.70 -46.97 5.62
CA GLN A 35 -35.13 -47.25 5.52
C GLN A 35 -35.39 -48.63 4.93
N SER A 36 -34.69 -48.96 3.84
CA SER A 36 -34.80 -50.28 3.19
C SER A 36 -34.37 -51.41 4.10
N LYS A 37 -33.26 -51.26 4.84
CA LYS A 37 -32.78 -52.22 5.83
C LYS A 37 -33.83 -52.48 6.92
N THR A 38 -34.49 -51.43 7.40
CA THR A 38 -35.58 -51.55 8.39
C THR A 38 -36.79 -52.29 7.81
N ALA A 39 -37.19 -51.94 6.58
CA ALA A 39 -38.38 -52.51 5.93
C ALA A 39 -38.29 -54.01 5.66
N ILE A 40 -37.09 -54.54 5.36
CA ILE A 40 -36.89 -55.97 5.07
C ILE A 40 -36.59 -56.81 6.32
N SER A 41 -36.47 -56.19 7.49
CA SER A 41 -36.04 -56.87 8.71
C SER A 41 -37.08 -57.84 9.28
N GLU A 42 -38.39 -57.59 9.06
CA GLU A 42 -39.49 -58.27 9.77
C GLU A 42 -39.97 -59.60 9.15
N HIS A 43 -39.49 -59.98 7.96
CA HIS A 43 -40.00 -61.15 7.24
C HIS A 43 -38.88 -62.08 6.75
N TYR A 44 -39.17 -63.38 6.67
CA TYR A 44 -38.29 -64.35 6.01
C TYR A 44 -38.39 -64.15 4.49
N LEU A 45 -37.41 -63.46 3.92
CA LEU A 45 -37.37 -63.06 2.51
C LEU A 45 -36.25 -63.80 1.77
N PRO A 46 -36.49 -64.35 0.57
CA PRO A 46 -35.41 -64.86 -0.28
C PRO A 46 -34.36 -63.79 -0.55
N LEU A 47 -33.08 -64.17 -0.49
CA LEU A 47 -31.92 -63.29 -0.75
C LEU A 47 -31.77 -62.10 0.22
N LYS A 48 -32.43 -62.12 1.39
CA LYS A 48 -32.36 -61.04 2.39
C LYS A 48 -30.92 -60.60 2.68
N ASP A 49 -30.03 -61.53 2.99
CA ASP A 49 -28.62 -61.25 3.33
C ASP A 49 -27.88 -60.53 2.18
N VAL A 50 -28.23 -60.81 0.93
CA VAL A 50 -27.63 -60.15 -0.25
C VAL A 50 -28.05 -58.68 -0.30
N PHE A 51 -29.33 -58.38 -0.06
CA PHE A 51 -29.82 -56.99 -0.01
C PHE A 51 -29.30 -56.24 1.21
N GLU A 52 -29.26 -56.88 2.39
CA GLU A 52 -28.69 -56.27 3.60
C GLU A 52 -27.22 -55.90 3.41
N ASN A 53 -26.43 -56.78 2.79
CA ASN A 53 -25.04 -56.50 2.44
C ASN A 53 -24.93 -55.32 1.46
N SER A 54 -25.80 -55.26 0.44
CA SER A 54 -25.84 -54.13 -0.50
C SER A 54 -26.11 -52.80 0.21
N PHE A 55 -27.06 -52.76 1.16
CA PHE A 55 -27.36 -51.54 1.91
C PHE A 55 -26.21 -51.13 2.83
N GLU A 56 -25.53 -52.10 3.45
CA GLU A 56 -24.35 -51.83 4.29
C GLU A 56 -23.19 -51.25 3.47
N ASN A 57 -22.99 -51.74 2.24
CA ASN A 57 -21.99 -51.20 1.32
C ASN A 57 -22.33 -49.74 0.93
N ASP A 58 -23.60 -49.43 0.66
CA ASP A 58 -24.04 -48.06 0.37
C ASP A 58 -23.81 -47.13 1.56
N ILE A 59 -24.12 -47.58 2.78
CA ILE A 59 -23.89 -46.84 4.03
C ILE A 59 -22.39 -46.56 4.20
N THR A 60 -21.55 -47.59 4.07
CA THR A 60 -20.08 -47.49 4.20
C THR A 60 -19.52 -46.51 3.17
N PHE A 61 -19.96 -46.59 1.91
CA PHE A 61 -19.55 -45.67 0.85
C PHE A 61 -19.93 -44.21 1.16
N CYS A 62 -21.14 -44.00 1.69
CA CYS A 62 -21.61 -42.68 2.11
C CYS A 62 -20.77 -42.12 3.26
N GLU A 63 -20.38 -42.94 4.23
CA GLU A 63 -19.50 -42.53 5.35
C GLU A 63 -18.11 -42.13 4.85
N GLN A 64 -17.49 -42.94 3.98
CA GLN A 64 -16.21 -42.62 3.34
C GLN A 64 -16.28 -41.30 2.54
N THR A 65 -17.40 -41.07 1.85
CA THR A 65 -17.65 -39.81 1.14
C THR A 65 -17.69 -38.61 2.10
N GLN A 66 -18.37 -38.76 3.24
CA GLN A 66 -18.44 -37.70 4.26
C GLN A 66 -17.05 -37.39 4.84
N GLU A 67 -16.24 -38.42 5.12
CA GLU A 67 -14.85 -38.25 5.58
C GLU A 67 -13.99 -37.53 4.53
N ALA A 68 -14.08 -37.92 3.26
CA ALA A 68 -13.35 -37.29 2.17
C ALA A 68 -13.75 -35.81 2.00
N VAL A 69 -15.05 -35.50 2.08
CA VAL A 69 -15.53 -34.11 2.04
C VAL A 69 -14.97 -33.29 3.21
N LYS A 70 -15.01 -33.83 4.43
CA LYS A 70 -14.44 -33.15 5.61
C LYS A 70 -12.96 -32.84 5.42
N TYR A 71 -12.19 -33.82 4.91
CA TYR A 71 -10.79 -33.62 4.58
C TYR A 71 -10.59 -32.50 3.54
N ILE A 72 -11.39 -32.46 2.47
CA ILE A 72 -11.33 -31.40 1.44
C ILE A 72 -11.68 -30.03 2.05
N GLN A 73 -12.71 -29.95 2.90
CA GLN A 73 -13.08 -28.71 3.58
C GLN A 73 -11.91 -28.18 4.44
N ASP A 74 -11.29 -29.04 5.23
CA ASP A 74 -10.23 -28.63 6.15
C ASP A 74 -8.90 -28.35 5.45
N ARG A 75 -8.50 -29.19 4.51
CA ARG A 75 -7.16 -29.14 3.89
C ARG A 75 -7.11 -28.31 2.62
N PHE A 76 -8.20 -28.23 1.86
CA PHE A 76 -8.22 -27.45 0.63
C PHE A 76 -8.95 -26.11 0.81
N ILE A 77 -10.25 -26.15 1.18
CA ILE A 77 -11.08 -24.94 1.21
C ILE A 77 -10.55 -23.92 2.21
N LYS A 78 -10.47 -24.28 3.50
CA LYS A 78 -9.99 -23.37 4.56
C LYS A 78 -8.56 -22.88 4.30
N SER A 79 -7.69 -23.77 3.83
CA SER A 79 -6.28 -23.44 3.56
C SER A 79 -6.14 -22.45 2.39
N LEU A 80 -6.93 -22.63 1.32
CA LEU A 80 -6.91 -21.74 0.17
C LEU A 80 -7.57 -20.39 0.48
N GLU A 81 -8.63 -20.36 1.30
CA GLU A 81 -9.23 -19.12 1.81
C GLU A 81 -8.23 -18.28 2.59
N LEU A 82 -7.54 -18.90 3.56
CA LEU A 82 -6.53 -18.23 4.37
C LEU A 82 -5.41 -17.64 3.49
N ARG A 83 -4.89 -18.45 2.54
CA ARG A 83 -3.84 -18.01 1.63
C ARG A 83 -4.31 -16.87 0.72
N ARG A 84 -5.52 -16.95 0.18
CA ARG A 84 -6.11 -15.88 -0.65
C ARG A 84 -6.19 -14.57 0.13
N ASP A 85 -6.65 -14.62 1.37
CA ASP A 85 -6.81 -13.44 2.21
C ASP A 85 -5.46 -12.84 2.62
N ASP A 86 -4.46 -13.70 2.86
CA ASP A 86 -3.07 -13.29 3.09
C ASP A 86 -2.48 -12.51 1.92
N HIS A 87 -2.59 -13.06 0.70
CA HIS A 87 -2.15 -12.39 -0.51
C HIS A 87 -2.87 -11.07 -0.73
N GLU A 88 -4.19 -11.01 -0.50
CA GLU A 88 -4.95 -9.79 -0.66
C GLU A 88 -4.56 -8.72 0.38
N ARG A 89 -4.23 -9.13 1.61
CA ARG A 89 -3.70 -8.24 2.66
C ARG A 89 -2.32 -7.69 2.28
N GLN A 90 -1.39 -8.56 1.88
CA GLN A 90 -0.06 -8.17 1.43
C GLN A 90 -0.12 -7.21 0.24
N ARG A 91 -0.96 -7.53 -0.77
CA ARG A 91 -1.18 -6.67 -1.95
C ARG A 91 -1.69 -5.28 -1.57
N ARG A 92 -2.61 -5.18 -0.60
CA ARG A 92 -3.10 -3.88 -0.11
C ARG A 92 -2.01 -3.12 0.64
N SER A 93 -1.23 -3.81 1.47
CA SER A 93 -0.12 -3.19 2.18
C SER A 93 0.92 -2.62 1.23
N LEU A 94 1.35 -3.41 0.22
CA LEU A 94 2.27 -2.96 -0.82
C LEU A 94 1.71 -1.79 -1.61
N LYS A 95 0.44 -1.84 -2.01
CA LYS A 95 -0.22 -0.73 -2.72
C LYS A 95 -0.24 0.56 -1.88
N ASN A 96 -0.57 0.46 -0.61
CA ASN A 96 -0.64 1.61 0.29
C ASN A 96 0.76 2.19 0.53
N GLU A 97 1.76 1.33 0.71
CA GLU A 97 3.14 1.72 0.90
C GLU A 97 3.69 2.41 -0.35
N TRP A 98 3.48 1.82 -1.52
CA TRP A 98 3.82 2.43 -2.81
C TRP A 98 3.20 3.81 -2.98
N LEU A 99 1.90 3.96 -2.67
CA LEU A 99 1.21 5.24 -2.75
C LEU A 99 1.79 6.26 -1.76
N ARG A 100 2.15 5.83 -0.55
CA ARG A 100 2.75 6.66 0.49
C ARG A 100 4.11 7.20 0.03
N VAL A 101 5.03 6.33 -0.40
CA VAL A 101 6.37 6.73 -0.82
C VAL A 101 6.35 7.59 -2.09
N THR A 102 5.50 7.23 -3.07
CA THR A 102 5.31 8.04 -4.29
C THR A 102 4.80 9.44 -3.97
N LYS A 103 3.84 9.55 -3.04
CA LYS A 103 3.33 10.84 -2.59
C LYS A 103 4.40 11.66 -1.89
N GLN A 104 5.19 11.05 -1.00
CA GLN A 104 6.29 11.74 -0.31
C GLN A 104 7.32 12.31 -1.30
N VAL A 105 7.74 11.53 -2.31
CA VAL A 105 8.63 12.03 -3.37
C VAL A 105 8.01 13.24 -4.07
N LYS A 106 6.75 13.13 -4.53
CA LYS A 106 6.06 14.22 -5.23
C LYS A 106 5.92 15.48 -4.38
N ASP A 107 5.55 15.35 -3.12
CA ASP A 107 5.38 16.48 -2.20
C ASP A 107 6.73 17.19 -1.98
N THR A 108 7.82 16.42 -1.84
CA THR A 108 9.19 16.96 -1.72
C THR A 108 9.64 17.69 -2.98
N GLN A 109 9.34 17.14 -4.16
CA GLN A 109 9.66 17.78 -5.44
C GLN A 109 8.95 19.13 -5.56
N GLN A 110 7.69 19.21 -5.15
CA GLN A 110 6.94 20.46 -5.15
C GLN A 110 7.51 21.47 -4.14
N GLU A 111 7.90 21.01 -2.95
CA GLU A 111 8.52 21.85 -1.94
C GLU A 111 9.88 22.39 -2.41
N LEU A 112 10.72 21.54 -2.98
CA LEU A 112 12.00 21.92 -3.59
C LEU A 112 11.81 22.96 -4.71
N GLN A 113 10.80 22.78 -5.56
CA GLN A 113 10.49 23.75 -6.60
C GLN A 113 10.13 25.13 -6.01
N ARG A 114 9.33 25.17 -4.93
CA ARG A 114 9.00 26.42 -4.25
C ARG A 114 10.23 27.06 -3.59
N ALA A 115 11.09 26.25 -2.97
CA ALA A 115 12.33 26.72 -2.34
C ALA A 115 13.29 27.33 -3.38
N ARG A 116 13.42 26.71 -4.56
CA ARG A 116 14.21 27.25 -5.68
C ARG A 116 13.66 28.57 -6.20
N THR A 117 12.33 28.69 -6.34
CA THR A 117 11.70 29.98 -6.69
C THR A 117 11.96 31.05 -5.63
N LEU A 118 11.88 30.70 -4.34
CA LEU A 118 12.18 31.62 -3.24
C LEU A 118 13.65 32.08 -3.27
N LEU A 119 14.59 31.15 -3.45
CA LEU A 119 16.01 31.44 -3.58
C LEU A 119 16.26 32.45 -4.73
N GLY A 120 15.70 32.21 -5.91
CA GLY A 120 15.82 33.16 -7.02
C GLY A 120 15.31 34.56 -6.67
N SER A 121 14.20 34.67 -5.94
CA SER A 121 13.71 35.96 -5.44
C SER A 121 14.64 36.60 -4.39
N ARG A 122 15.34 35.81 -3.57
CA ARG A 122 16.33 36.32 -2.61
C ARG A 122 17.61 36.76 -3.29
N ASP A 123 18.09 36.03 -4.29
CA ASP A 123 19.24 36.41 -5.12
C ASP A 123 18.99 37.75 -5.82
N ASP A 124 17.79 37.95 -6.39
CA ASP A 124 17.41 39.23 -6.99
C ASP A 124 17.35 40.37 -5.97
N GLY A 125 16.87 40.08 -4.75
CA GLY A 125 16.83 41.05 -3.66
C GLY A 125 18.22 41.45 -3.17
N TYR A 126 19.12 40.48 -3.04
CA TYR A 126 20.52 40.71 -2.67
C TYR A 126 21.26 41.52 -3.74
N ARG A 127 21.13 41.16 -5.02
CA ARG A 127 21.73 41.91 -6.14
C ARG A 127 21.31 43.38 -6.13
N LYS A 128 20.01 43.65 -5.93
CA LYS A 128 19.49 45.03 -5.80
C LYS A 128 20.08 45.77 -4.58
N ALA A 129 20.26 45.08 -3.45
CA ALA A 129 20.87 45.69 -2.27
C ALA A 129 22.34 46.08 -2.53
N GLN A 130 23.10 45.20 -3.20
CA GLN A 130 24.48 45.47 -3.62
C GLN A 130 24.58 46.66 -4.58
N GLU A 131 23.75 46.69 -5.64
CA GLU A 131 23.71 47.80 -6.61
C GLU A 131 23.44 49.14 -5.94
N ILE A 132 22.52 49.18 -4.96
CA ILE A 132 22.22 50.39 -4.20
C ILE A 132 23.40 50.78 -3.29
N SER A 133 24.05 49.81 -2.66
CA SER A 133 25.23 50.00 -1.81
C SER A 133 26.38 50.65 -2.60
N ILE A 134 26.74 50.06 -3.74
CA ILE A 134 27.76 50.56 -4.68
C ILE A 134 27.43 51.97 -5.17
N ARG A 135 26.18 52.21 -5.56
CA ARG A 135 25.74 53.54 -6.04
C ARG A 135 25.88 54.61 -4.95
N THR A 136 25.59 54.29 -3.68
CA THR A 136 25.77 55.22 -2.56
C THR A 136 27.27 55.48 -2.29
N GLU A 137 28.13 54.49 -2.46
CA GLU A 137 29.59 54.62 -2.33
C GLU A 137 30.20 55.53 -3.41
N CYS A 138 29.71 55.50 -4.65
CA CYS A 138 30.22 56.31 -5.77
C CYS A 138 29.78 57.80 -5.77
N THR A 139 29.11 58.30 -4.73
CA THR A 139 28.72 59.72 -4.66
C THR A 139 29.93 60.65 -4.47
N GLY A 140 29.91 61.86 -5.04
CA GLY A 140 31.04 62.82 -5.03
C GLY A 140 31.50 63.27 -3.62
N PRO A 141 32.57 64.08 -3.50
CA PRO A 141 33.13 64.46 -2.20
C PRO A 141 32.08 65.16 -1.30
N ALA A 142 31.98 64.72 -0.05
CA ALA A 142 31.09 65.29 0.97
C ALA A 142 31.91 66.00 2.05
N VAL A 143 31.44 67.14 2.57
CA VAL A 143 32.17 67.96 3.55
C VAL A 143 31.28 68.32 4.74
N GLY A 144 31.85 68.46 5.94
CA GLY A 144 31.10 68.89 7.14
C GLY A 144 29.99 67.92 7.56
N SER A 145 28.77 68.44 7.81
CA SER A 145 27.63 67.63 8.27
C SER A 145 27.14 66.60 7.24
N GLU A 146 27.42 66.83 5.94
CA GLU A 146 27.08 65.95 4.84
C GLU A 146 27.87 64.63 4.90
N LEU A 147 29.15 64.70 5.31
CA LEU A 147 30.01 63.53 5.49
C LEU A 147 29.49 62.61 6.60
N LEU A 148 29.01 63.19 7.71
CA LEU A 148 28.39 62.45 8.82
C LEU A 148 27.06 61.78 8.39
N ARG A 149 26.23 62.48 7.60
CA ARG A 149 24.98 61.92 7.06
C ARG A 149 25.26 60.77 6.09
N ARG A 150 26.24 60.95 5.20
CA ARG A 150 26.65 59.93 4.23
C ARG A 150 27.22 58.69 4.90
N ARG A 151 28.03 58.85 5.96
CA ARG A 151 28.54 57.72 6.75
C ARG A 151 27.41 56.88 7.35
N LYS A 152 26.41 57.52 7.95
CA LYS A 152 25.22 56.83 8.50
C LYS A 152 24.40 56.13 7.42
N GLU A 153 24.28 56.73 6.24
CA GLU A 153 23.59 56.10 5.11
C GLU A 153 24.32 54.86 4.61
N LEU A 154 25.64 54.93 4.44
CA LEU A 154 26.48 53.80 4.05
C LEU A 154 26.38 52.64 5.05
N GLU A 155 26.43 52.93 6.34
CA GLU A 155 26.28 51.90 7.38
C GLU A 155 24.90 51.22 7.33
N LYS A 156 23.84 52.00 7.06
CA LYS A 156 22.49 51.45 6.84
C LYS A 156 22.41 50.59 5.58
N ARG A 157 23.06 50.99 4.48
CA ARG A 157 23.12 50.17 3.25
C ARG A 157 23.87 48.87 3.47
N ARG A 158 25.03 48.92 4.13
CA ARG A 158 25.81 47.73 4.50
C ARG A 158 24.98 46.75 5.32
N LYS A 159 24.26 47.24 6.34
CA LYS A 159 23.38 46.40 7.15
C LYS A 159 22.25 45.77 6.34
N ASN A 160 21.61 46.52 5.44
CA ASN A 160 20.56 45.99 4.57
C ASN A 160 21.08 44.93 3.59
N GLU A 161 22.30 45.11 3.07
CA GLU A 161 22.97 44.15 2.20
C GLU A 161 23.31 42.85 2.96
N GLU A 162 23.84 42.96 4.18
CA GLU A 162 24.11 41.81 5.06
C GLU A 162 22.84 41.05 5.43
N GLU A 163 21.74 41.76 5.76
CA GLU A 163 20.44 41.13 6.00
C GLU A 163 19.87 40.42 4.74
N ALA A 164 20.11 40.97 3.55
CA ALA A 164 19.69 40.35 2.29
C ALA A 164 20.53 39.11 1.96
N LEU A 165 21.84 39.15 2.24
CA LEU A 165 22.75 38.02 2.11
C LEU A 165 22.32 36.87 3.04
N ASN A 166 22.08 37.16 4.32
CA ASN A 166 21.64 36.16 5.29
C ASN A 166 20.35 35.45 4.84
N LYS A 167 19.35 36.22 4.34
CA LYS A 167 18.10 35.65 3.82
C LYS A 167 18.30 34.79 2.57
N ARG A 168 19.28 35.15 1.73
CA ARG A 168 19.66 34.37 0.55
C ARG A 168 20.31 33.06 0.97
N ASP A 169 21.24 33.10 1.91
CA ASP A 169 21.93 31.90 2.40
C ASP A 169 21.00 30.96 3.16
N GLU A 170 20.04 31.48 3.93
CA GLU A 170 18.97 30.68 4.53
C GLU A 170 18.13 29.94 3.47
N ALA A 171 17.77 30.62 2.37
CA ALA A 171 17.03 30.02 1.27
C ALA A 171 17.87 28.96 0.52
N GLN A 172 19.16 29.23 0.31
CA GLN A 172 20.10 28.28 -0.29
C GLN A 172 20.22 27.00 0.56
N ASN A 173 20.44 27.16 1.88
CA ASN A 173 20.49 26.05 2.82
C ASN A 173 19.18 25.24 2.82
N GLN A 174 18.02 25.89 2.61
CA GLN A 174 16.74 25.19 2.49
C GLN A 174 16.66 24.35 1.21
N VAL A 175 17.14 24.88 0.08
CA VAL A 175 17.21 24.14 -1.19
C VAL A 175 18.09 22.90 -1.03
N GLU A 176 19.31 23.05 -0.51
CA GLU A 176 20.26 21.95 -0.32
C GLU A 176 19.69 20.84 0.57
N ARG A 177 19.03 21.21 1.68
CA ARG A 177 18.35 20.23 2.55
C ARG A 177 17.26 19.45 1.82
N LEU A 178 16.47 20.13 0.98
CA LEU A 178 15.39 19.50 0.23
C LEU A 178 15.91 18.63 -0.92
N GLU A 179 17.07 18.94 -1.49
CA GLU A 179 17.73 18.09 -2.50
C GLU A 179 18.20 16.78 -1.88
N VAL A 180 18.86 16.81 -0.73
CA VAL A 180 19.28 15.60 0.00
C VAL A 180 18.07 14.77 0.44
N GLU A 181 17.01 15.41 0.96
CA GLU A 181 15.80 14.70 1.37
C GLU A 181 15.06 14.09 0.16
N LEU A 182 15.05 14.78 -0.98
CA LEU A 182 14.47 14.25 -2.22
C LEU A 182 15.24 13.01 -2.68
N GLU A 183 16.56 13.07 -2.72
CA GLU A 183 17.42 11.93 -3.09
C GLU A 183 17.16 10.73 -2.17
N ARG A 184 17.11 10.97 -0.85
CA ARG A 184 16.79 9.93 0.13
C ARG A 184 15.42 9.29 -0.13
N ARG A 185 14.39 10.11 -0.41
CA ARG A 185 13.03 9.62 -0.68
C ARG A 185 12.94 8.88 -2.01
N GLN A 186 13.70 9.30 -3.02
CA GLN A 186 13.80 8.60 -4.30
C GLN A 186 14.46 7.23 -4.13
N ASN A 187 15.57 7.13 -3.39
CA ASN A 187 16.23 5.86 -3.09
C ASN A 187 15.28 4.92 -2.34
N HIS A 188 14.59 5.42 -1.30
CA HIS A 188 13.60 4.61 -0.57
C HIS A 188 12.44 4.14 -1.46
N MET A 189 11.98 4.98 -2.40
CA MET A 189 10.94 4.60 -3.36
C MET A 189 11.44 3.51 -4.33
N GLU A 190 12.68 3.60 -4.82
CA GLU A 190 13.28 2.55 -5.66
C GLU A 190 13.42 1.23 -4.89
N ASP A 191 13.81 1.27 -3.61
CA ASP A 191 13.87 0.07 -2.76
C ASP A 191 12.49 -0.56 -2.50
N THR A 192 11.40 0.21 -2.69
CA THR A 192 10.01 -0.22 -2.48
C THR A 192 9.34 -0.75 -3.75
N LYS A 193 9.97 -0.57 -4.94
CA LYS A 193 9.45 -1.09 -6.22
C LYS A 193 9.58 -2.60 -6.33
#